data_AF-A0A8T5XFJ3-F1
#
_entry.id   AF-A0A8T5XFJ3-F1
#
_cell.length_a   1.000
_cell.length_b   1.000
_cell.length_c   1.000
_cell.angle_alpha   90.00
_cell.angle_beta   90.00
_cell.angle_gamma   90.00
#
_symmetry.space_group_name_H-M   'P 1'
#
loop_
_entity.id
_entity.type
_entity.pdbx_description
1 polymer ?
#
loop_
_entity_poly.entity_id
_entity_poly.type
_entity_poly.pdbx_seq_one_letter_code
_entity_poly.pdbx_strand_id
1 'polypeptide(L)' 'MLKIPQLEIGGTYTREKKVKKEDTAIKYGRGQLDNLLATQNLIALMVEASKELLDDKLPNGFITVGKKIQFNHL' A
#
# COMPACT_ATOMS: atom_id res chain seq x y z
N MET A 1 -0.49 23.84 -19.49
CA MET A 1 -1.54 23.45 -18.54
C MET A 1 -1.36 21.97 -18.22
N LEU A 2 -1.35 21.57 -16.96
CA LEU A 2 -1.18 20.16 -16.58
C LEU A 2 -2.40 19.36 -17.09
N LYS A 3 -2.20 18.33 -17.92
CA LYS A 3 -3.28 17.38 -18.24
C LYS A 3 -3.42 16.41 -17.07
N ILE A 4 -4.46 16.58 -16.28
CA ILE A 4 -4.80 15.64 -15.21
C ILE A 4 -5.32 14.36 -15.88
N PRO A 5 -4.72 13.19 -15.63
CA PRO A 5 -5.22 11.95 -16.21
C PRO A 5 -6.62 11.64 -15.67
N GLN A 6 -7.50 11.20 -16.57
CA GLN A 6 -8.82 10.76 -16.18
C GLN A 6 -8.69 9.36 -15.56
N LEU A 7 -8.84 9.30 -14.24
CA LEU A 7 -8.82 8.03 -13.51
C LEU A 7 -10.15 7.31 -13.70
N GLU A 8 -10.08 6.00 -13.94
CA GLU A 8 -11.26 5.15 -14.05
C GLU A 8 -11.88 4.93 -12.67
N ILE A 9 -13.13 5.37 -12.51
CA ILE A 9 -13.90 5.10 -11.30
C ILE A 9 -14.23 3.61 -11.25
N GLY A 10 -13.87 2.96 -10.13
CA GLY A 10 -14.04 1.52 -9.97
C GLY A 10 -12.86 0.67 -10.48
N GLY A 11 -11.79 1.30 -10.99
CA GLY A 11 -10.57 0.57 -11.34
C GLY A 11 -9.96 -0.15 -10.13
N THR A 12 -9.45 -1.35 -10.34
CA THR A 12 -8.89 -2.20 -9.29
C THR A 12 -7.50 -2.70 -9.64
N TYR A 13 -6.67 -2.88 -8.62
CA TYR A 13 -5.41 -3.62 -8.73
C TYR A 13 -5.28 -4.55 -7.54
N THR A 14 -4.83 -5.79 -7.78
CA THR A 14 -4.63 -6.78 -6.72
C THR A 14 -3.15 -7.08 -6.58
N ARG A 15 -2.62 -6.92 -5.37
CA ARG A 15 -1.25 -7.31 -5.02
C ARG A 15 -1.29 -8.35 -3.92
N GLU A 16 -0.70 -9.50 -4.18
CA GLU A 16 -0.63 -10.60 -3.23
C GLU A 16 0.79 -10.74 -2.68
N LYS A 17 0.90 -11.09 -1.40
CA LYS A 17 2.17 -11.33 -0.74
C LYS A 17 2.05 -12.47 0.25
N LYS A 18 2.98 -13.43 0.18
CA LYS A 18 3.17 -14.42 1.24
C LYS A 18 3.90 -13.78 2.41
N VAL A 19 3.27 -13.75 3.58
CA VAL A 19 3.84 -13.18 4.81
C VAL A 19 5.09 -13.97 5.23
N LYS A 20 6.19 -13.25 5.44
CA LYS A 20 7.45 -13.81 5.95
C LYS A 20 7.71 -13.32 7.37
N LYS A 21 8.68 -13.94 8.06
CA LYS A 21 9.07 -13.54 9.43
C LYS A 21 9.47 -12.06 9.53
N GLU A 22 10.12 -11.52 8.50
CA GLU A 22 10.50 -10.11 8.42
C GLU A 22 9.33 -9.13 8.32
N ASP A 23 8.15 -9.64 7.97
CA ASP A 23 6.90 -8.87 7.87
C ASP A 23 6.12 -8.78 9.17
N THR A 24 6.57 -9.50 10.18
CA THR A 24 5.86 -9.64 11.43
C THR A 24 6.02 -8.40 12.30
N ALA A 25 5.12 -8.24 13.27
CA ALA A 25 5.15 -7.13 14.21
C ALA A 25 6.31 -7.20 15.24
N ILE A 26 7.24 -8.15 15.12
CA ILE A 26 8.40 -8.33 16.01
C ILE A 26 9.28 -7.09 16.12
N LYS A 27 9.39 -6.28 15.05
CA LYS A 27 10.20 -5.05 15.04
C LYS A 27 9.52 -3.87 15.77
N TYR A 28 8.22 -3.99 16.05
CA TYR A 28 7.38 -2.88 16.51
C TYR A 28 6.73 -3.13 17.87
N GLY A 29 6.56 -4.39 18.28
CA GLY A 29 5.91 -4.74 19.54
C GLY A 29 6.72 -5.66 20.45
N ARG A 30 6.13 -6.06 21.59
CA ARG A 30 6.71 -7.01 22.55
C ARG A 30 5.81 -8.26 22.63
N GLY A 31 6.39 -9.44 22.85
CA GLY A 31 5.63 -10.68 23.07
C GLY A 31 5.28 -11.43 21.78
N GLN A 32 4.08 -12.03 21.73
CA GLN A 32 3.57 -12.96 20.69
C GLN A 32 3.28 -12.30 19.32
N LEU A 33 4.02 -11.25 18.96
CA LEU A 33 3.81 -10.47 17.74
C LEU A 33 4.73 -10.90 16.59
N ASP A 34 5.48 -12.00 16.78
CA ASP A 34 6.44 -12.56 15.83
C ASP A 34 5.82 -13.55 14.83
N ASN A 35 4.53 -13.85 14.98
CA ASN A 35 3.75 -14.68 14.07
C ASN A 35 2.56 -13.93 13.42
N LEU A 36 2.40 -12.64 13.71
CA LEU A 36 1.35 -11.79 13.16
C LEU A 36 1.93 -10.73 12.22
N LEU A 37 1.23 -10.44 11.12
CA LEU A 37 1.61 -9.40 10.17
C LEU A 37 1.63 -8.02 10.87
N ALA A 38 2.66 -7.23 10.61
CA ALA A 38 2.71 -5.86 11.10
C ALA A 38 1.73 -4.94 10.36
N THR A 39 1.06 -4.05 11.10
CA THR A 39 0.19 -2.98 10.55
C THR A 39 0.89 -2.16 9.47
N GLN A 40 2.17 -1.87 9.68
CA GLN A 40 3.03 -1.10 8.80
C GLN A 40 3.26 -1.83 7.47
N ASN A 41 3.41 -3.15 7.51
CA ASN A 41 3.61 -3.97 6.32
C ASN A 41 2.31 -4.18 5.54
N LEU A 42 1.16 -4.24 6.22
CA LEU A 42 -0.15 -4.20 5.57
C LEU A 42 -0.37 -2.84 4.88
N ILE A 43 -0.06 -1.72 5.56
CA ILE A 43 -0.11 -0.38 4.95
C ILE A 43 0.78 -0.31 3.71
N ALA A 44 2.02 -0.80 3.80
CA ALA A 44 2.94 -0.79 2.67
C ALA A 44 2.36 -1.55 1.47
N LEU A 45 1.77 -2.72 1.69
CA LEU A 45 1.10 -3.49 0.63
C LEU A 45 -0.06 -2.73 -0.01
N MET A 46 -0.89 -2.05 0.79
CA MET A 46 -2.02 -1.23 0.30
C MET A 46 -1.54 -0.01 -0.52
N VAL A 47 -0.48 0.66 -0.06
CA VAL A 47 0.13 1.80 -0.76
C VAL A 47 0.74 1.36 -2.08
N GLU A 48 1.46 0.24 -2.08
CA GLU A 48 2.02 -0.34 -3.30
C GLU A 48 0.93 -0.70 -4.31
N ALA A 49 -0.14 -1.38 -3.90
CA ALA A 49 -1.25 -1.68 -4.80
C ALA A 49 -1.91 -0.41 -5.37
N SER A 50 -2.05 0.63 -4.55
CA SER A 50 -2.60 1.92 -4.99
C SER A 50 -1.67 2.62 -5.98
N LYS A 51 -0.36 2.53 -5.77
CA LYS A 51 0.66 3.07 -6.66
C LYS A 51 0.62 2.39 -8.03
N GLU A 52 0.62 1.06 -8.07
CA GLU A 52 0.53 0.28 -9.31
C GLU A 52 -0.77 0.57 -10.09
N LEU A 53 -1.86 0.88 -9.39
CA LEU A 53 -3.10 1.30 -10.04
C LEU A 53 -2.99 2.69 -10.71
N LEU A 54 -2.15 3.60 -10.19
CA LEU A 54 -2.21 5.03 -10.54
C LEU A 54 -1.00 5.54 -11.33
N ASP A 55 0.21 5.09 -11.01
CA ASP A 55 1.45 5.73 -11.47
C ASP A 55 1.61 5.69 -12.99
N ASP A 56 1.27 4.58 -13.65
CA ASP A 56 1.35 4.45 -15.11
C ASP A 56 0.36 5.35 -15.86
N LYS A 57 -0.61 5.93 -15.15
CA LYS A 57 -1.57 6.90 -15.71
C LYS A 57 -1.07 8.33 -15.57
N LEU A 58 -0.02 8.59 -14.79
CA LEU A 58 0.50 9.93 -14.55
C LEU A 58 1.34 10.45 -15.74
N PRO A 59 1.36 11.77 -15.97
CA PRO A 59 2.29 12.36 -16.91
C PRO A 59 3.75 12.11 -16.53
N ASN A 60 4.64 12.06 -17.51
CA ASN A 60 6.08 11.90 -17.28
C ASN A 60 6.60 12.93 -16.26
N GLY A 61 7.38 12.46 -15.29
CA GLY A 61 7.96 13.29 -14.23
C GLY A 61 7.06 13.50 -13.00
N PHE A 62 5.87 12.89 -12.96
CA PHE A 62 4.98 12.93 -11.80
C PHE A 62 4.97 11.61 -11.04
N ILE A 63 4.65 11.68 -9.74
CA ILE A 63 4.51 10.52 -8.84
C ILE A 63 3.27 10.66 -7.97
N THR A 64 2.77 9.55 -7.43
CA THR A 64 1.71 9.54 -6.42
C THR A 64 2.27 9.72 -5.01
N VAL A 65 1.54 10.45 -4.15
CA VAL A 65 1.85 10.58 -2.72
C VAL A 65 0.61 10.28 -1.88
N GLY A 66 0.71 9.30 -0.98
CA GLY A 66 -0.35 8.97 -0.03
C GLY A 66 -0.51 10.05 1.03
N LYS A 67 -1.74 10.60 1.18
CA LYS A 67 -2.03 11.67 2.15
C LYS A 67 -2.83 11.19 3.37
N LYS A 68 -3.60 10.12 3.23
CA LYS A 68 -4.44 9.56 4.29
C LYS A 68 -4.54 8.05 4.08
N ILE A 69 -4.54 7.31 5.18
CA ILE A 69 -4.91 5.90 5.20
C ILE A 69 -5.92 5.68 6.32
N GLN A 70 -6.89 4.81 6.07
CA GLN A 70 -7.91 4.44 7.05
C GLN A 70 -8.29 2.98 6.77
N PHE A 71 -8.08 2.12 7.76
CA PHE A 71 -8.36 0.69 7.68
C PHE A 71 -8.38 0.11 9.10
N ASN A 72 -8.93 -1.09 9.24
CA ASN A 72 -8.93 -1.85 10.48
C ASN A 72 -7.99 -3.04 10.32
N HIS A 73 -7.10 -3.24 11.29
CA HIS A 73 -6.24 -4.42 11.39
C HIS A 73 -6.68 -5.19 12.63
N LEU A 74 -7.42 -6.29 12.40
CA LEU A 74 -8.06 -7.10 13.45
C LEU A 74 -7.09 -8.17 13.97
#